data_AF-A0A6L6VKZ7-F1
#
_entry.id   AF-A0A6L6VKZ7-F1
#
_cell.length_a   1.000
_cell.length_b   1.000
_cell.length_c   1.000
_cell.angle_alpha   90.00
_cell.angle_beta   90.00
_cell.angle_gamma   90.00
#
_symmetry.space_group_name_H-M   'P 1'
#
loop_
_entity.id
_entity.type
_entity.pdbx_description
1 polymer ?
#
loop_
_entity_poly.entity_id
_entity_poly.type
_entity_poly.pdbx_seq_one_letter_code
_entity_poly.pdbx_strand_id
1 'polypeptide(L)' 'MSTEHIADSAGDDILTSCYEADATAVARKIFGPDAALAVAYSAIDARLDGRDGDFRFWAGVFRSLTDG' A
#
# COMPACT_ATOMS: atom_id res chain seq x y z
N MET A 1 -25.37 18.42 13.45
CA MET A 1 -24.73 18.59 12.13
C MET A 1 -23.58 19.56 12.32
N SER A 2 -22.35 19.10 12.05
CA SER A 2 -21.09 19.84 11.88
C SER A 2 -19.95 19.12 12.59
N THR A 3 -19.28 18.23 11.87
CA THR A 3 -17.88 17.87 12.11
C THR A 3 -17.14 18.25 10.85
N GLU A 4 -16.49 19.39 10.93
CA GLU A 4 -15.70 20.00 9.88
C GLU A 4 -14.47 19.11 9.70
N HIS A 5 -14.53 18.24 8.69
CA HIS A 5 -13.47 17.32 8.34
C HIS A 5 -12.39 18.09 7.57
N ILE A 6 -11.68 18.97 8.27
CA ILE A 6 -10.43 19.55 7.77
C ILE A 6 -9.31 18.65 8.28
N ALA A 7 -9.19 17.47 7.66
CA ALA A 7 -7.99 16.64 7.78
C ALA A 7 -7.00 17.14 6.72
N ASP A 8 -5.97 17.80 7.23
CA ASP A 8 -4.72 18.18 6.57
C ASP A 8 -4.19 17.03 5.67
N SER A 9 -4.54 17.09 4.38
CA SER A 9 -4.33 15.97 3.43
C SER A 9 -2.89 15.87 2.91
N ALA A 10 -1.98 16.76 3.31
CA ALA A 10 -0.59 16.73 2.86
C ALA A 10 0.33 15.87 3.76
N GLY A 11 -0.10 15.56 5.00
CA GLY A 11 0.70 14.80 5.96
C GLY A 11 0.65 13.28 5.77
N ASP A 12 -0.43 12.75 5.20
CA ASP A 12 -0.63 11.29 5.06
C ASP A 12 0.15 10.71 3.87
N ASP A 13 0.30 11.48 2.79
CA ASP A 13 0.97 11.04 1.56
C ASP A 13 2.47 10.78 1.75
N ILE A 14 3.16 11.63 2.53
CA ILE A 14 4.60 11.48 2.79
C ILE A 14 4.86 10.25 3.66
N LEU A 15 4.07 10.04 4.71
CA LEU A 15 4.19 8.87 5.57
C LEU A 15 3.86 7.59 4.80
N THR A 16 2.78 7.60 4.00
CA THR A 16 2.38 6.49 3.12
C THR A 16 3.51 6.07 2.19
N SER A 17 4.23 7.03 1.59
CA SER A 17 5.36 6.72 0.69
C SER A 17 6.54 6.02 1.39
N CYS A 18 6.86 6.42 2.63
CA CYS A 18 7.89 5.75 3.42
C CYS A 18 7.47 4.31 3.78
N TYR A 19 6.19 4.12 4.14
CA TYR A 19 5.64 2.78 4.41
C TYR A 19 5.65 1.90 3.16
N GLU A 20 5.41 2.45 1.96
CA GLU A 20 5.45 1.69 0.71
C GLU A 20 6.87 1.22 0.37
N ALA A 21 7.88 2.07 0.56
CA ALA A 21 9.28 1.71 0.33
C ALA A 21 9.75 0.61 1.30
N ASP A 22 9.39 0.73 2.57
CA ASP A 22 9.69 -0.29 3.59
C ASP A 22 8.97 -1.61 3.29
N ALA A 23 7.68 -1.54 2.93
CA ALA A 23 6.91 -2.73 2.56
C ALA A 23 7.46 -3.40 1.29
N THR A 24 7.91 -2.62 0.31
CA THR A 24 8.57 -3.13 -0.90
C THR A 24 9.85 -3.90 -0.54
N ALA A 25 10.70 -3.31 0.31
CA ALA A 25 11.95 -3.95 0.75
C ALA A 25 11.68 -5.23 1.56
N VAL A 26 10.70 -5.19 2.47
CA VAL A 26 10.28 -6.35 3.27
C VAL A 26 9.70 -7.44 2.37
N ALA A 27 8.84 -7.11 1.42
CA ALA A 27 8.25 -8.07 0.49
C ALA A 27 9.33 -8.76 -0.34
N ARG A 28 10.30 -8.02 -0.90
CA ARG A 28 11.45 -8.61 -1.60
C ARG A 28 12.27 -9.53 -0.68
N LYS A 29 12.48 -9.13 0.57
CA LYS A 29 13.25 -9.92 1.54
C LYS A 29 12.57 -11.23 1.93
N ILE A 30 11.24 -11.23 2.09
CA ILE A 30 10.48 -12.41 2.55
C ILE A 30 10.15 -13.34 1.39
N PHE A 31 9.66 -12.80 0.28
CA PHE A 31 9.09 -13.58 -0.82
C PHE A 31 10.01 -13.68 -2.03
N GLY A 32 11.10 -12.91 -2.08
CA GLY A 32 12.08 -12.96 -3.17
C GLY A 32 11.43 -12.69 -4.54
N PRO A 33 11.59 -13.60 -5.52
CA PRO A 33 10.97 -13.47 -6.84
C PRO A 33 9.44 -13.35 -6.81
N ASP A 34 8.79 -13.93 -5.80
CA ASP A 34 7.33 -13.97 -5.70
C ASP A 34 6.74 -12.76 -4.94
N ALA A 35 7.56 -11.76 -4.60
CA ALA A 35 7.13 -10.58 -3.87
C ALA A 35 5.97 -9.84 -4.54
N ALA A 36 6.03 -9.67 -5.86
CA ALA A 36 4.96 -9.01 -6.61
C ALA A 36 3.65 -9.81 -6.53
N LEU A 37 3.73 -11.14 -6.62
CA LEU A 37 2.57 -12.03 -6.52
C LEU A 37 1.94 -11.95 -5.12
N ALA A 38 2.75 -12.03 -4.07
CA ALA A 38 2.29 -11.94 -2.68
C ALA A 38 1.58 -10.61 -2.40
N VAL A 39 2.16 -9.49 -2.85
CA VAL A 39 1.56 -8.16 -2.70
C VAL A 39 0.28 -8.01 -3.51
N ALA A 40 0.20 -8.59 -4.71
CA ALA A 40 -1.03 -8.59 -5.51
C ALA A 40 -2.18 -9.32 -4.79
N TYR A 41 -1.91 -10.47 -4.16
CA TYR A 41 -2.91 -11.17 -3.37
C TYR A 41 -3.36 -10.34 -2.15
N SER A 42 -2.44 -9.68 -1.45
CA SER A 42 -2.80 -8.78 -0.34
C SER A 42 -3.69 -7.62 -0.78
N ALA A 43 -3.44 -7.05 -1.97
CA ALA A 43 -4.30 -6.01 -2.52
C ALA A 43 -5.72 -6.55 -2.83
N ILE A 44 -5.82 -7.72 -3.47
CA ILE A 44 -7.11 -8.35 -3.77
C ILE A 44 -7.88 -8.66 -2.49
N ASP A 45 -7.23 -9.24 -1.48
CA ASP A 45 -7.81 -9.55 -0.17
C ASP A 45 -8.36 -8.28 0.51
N ALA A 46 -7.56 -7.22 0.58
CA ALA A 46 -7.99 -5.93 1.12
C ALA A 46 -9.22 -5.36 0.39
N ARG A 47 -9.28 -5.51 -0.94
CA ARG A 47 -10.42 -5.05 -1.74
C ARG A 47 -11.68 -5.87 -1.46
N LEU A 48 -11.56 -7.18 -1.30
CA LEU A 48 -12.68 -8.07 -0.95
C LEU A 48 -13.22 -7.75 0.45
N ASP A 49 -12.35 -7.37 1.38
CA ASP A 49 -12.71 -6.93 2.74
C ASP A 49 -13.23 -5.49 2.81
N GLY A 50 -13.27 -4.76 1.69
CA GLY A 50 -13.69 -3.35 1.64
C GLY A 50 -12.68 -2.36 2.26
N ARG A 51 -11.43 -2.79 2.50
CA ARG A 51 -10.34 -1.96 3.01
C ARG A 51 -9.68 -1.19 1.87
N ASP A 52 -10.36 -0.16 1.37
CA ASP A 52 -9.91 0.61 0.20
C ASP A 52 -8.58 1.35 0.39
N GLY A 53 -8.21 1.72 1.62
CA GLY A 53 -6.91 2.31 1.95
C GLY A 53 -5.77 1.30 1.74
N ASP A 54 -5.89 0.13 2.37
CA ASP A 54 -4.93 -0.97 2.24
C ASP A 54 -4.79 -1.44 0.80
N PHE A 55 -5.90 -1.51 0.05
CA PHE A 55 -5.85 -1.84 -1.38
C PHE A 55 -4.96 -0.86 -2.15
N ARG A 56 -5.14 0.46 -1.95
CA ARG A 56 -4.33 1.48 -2.65
C ARG A 56 -2.86 1.40 -2.24
N PHE A 57 -2.60 1.20 -0.96
CA PHE A 57 -1.25 0.99 -0.43
C PHE A 57 -0.57 -0.21 -1.10
N TRP A 58 -1.20 -1.39 -1.08
CA TRP A 58 -0.63 -2.59 -1.69
C TRP A 58 -0.50 -2.47 -3.22
N ALA A 59 -1.41 -1.75 -3.88
CA ALA A 59 -1.28 -1.43 -5.30
C ALA A 59 -0.06 -0.52 -5.59
N GLY A 60 0.25 0.43 -4.70
CA GLY A 60 1.47 1.25 -4.74
C GLY A 60 2.72 0.38 -4.63
N VAL A 61 2.80 -0.45 -3.59
CA VAL A 61 3.89 -1.41 -3.38
C VAL A 61 4.05 -2.36 -4.57
N PHE A 62 2.95 -2.88 -5.11
CA PHE A 62 2.96 -3.76 -6.29
C PHE A 62 3.63 -3.07 -7.48
N ARG A 63 3.23 -1.83 -7.77
CA ARG A 63 3.81 -1.04 -8.85
C ARG A 63 5.32 -0.83 -8.65
N SER A 64 5.76 -0.47 -7.44
CA SER A 64 7.19 -0.36 -7.11
C SER A 64 7.97 -1.66 -7.27
N LEU A 65 7.32 -2.82 -7.12
CA LEU A 65 7.97 -4.12 -7.35
C LEU A 65 8.11 -4.44 -8.84
N THR A 66 7.17 -3.98 -9.68
CA THR A 66 7.12 -4.29 -11.12
C THR A 66 7.77 -3.25 -12.03
N ASP A 67 7.97 -2.02 -11.55
CA ASP A 67 8.59 -0.93 -12.30
C ASP A 67 10.14 -0.99 -12.31
N GLY A 68 10.72 -2.07 -11.77
CA GLY A 68 12.16 -2.31 -11.66
C GLY A 68 12.72 -3.29 -12.70
#